data_AF-A0A1L9GST2-F1
#
_entry.id   AF-A0A1L9GST2-F1
#
_cell.length_a   1.000
_cell.length_b   1.000
_cell.length_c   1.000
_cell.angle_alpha   90.00
_cell.angle_beta   90.00
_cell.angle_gamma   90.00
#
_symmetry.space_group_name_H-M   'P 1'
#
loop_
_entity.id
_entity.type
_entity.pdbx_description
1 polymer ?
#
loop_
_entity_poly.entity_id
_entity_poly.type
_entity_poly.pdbx_seq_one_letter_code
_entity_poly.pdbx_strand_id
1 'polypeptide(L)'
;MAVSDASGLPVAVHVDSATPHEITLVAKTIAGRFTRAAPRRIVGDRAYDSDPLDEMLKEQGIEMISPHKSNRVRSRTQDGRPLRRYRKRWKVERLYAWLQNFRKIVTRYEYYAQNFLSFVLLG
;
A
#
# COMPACT_ATOMS: atom_id res chain seq x y z
N MET A 1 -3.93 -0.28 6.17
CA MET A 1 -3.17 0.03 4.94
C MET A 1 -4.14 0.33 3.80
N ALA A 2 -3.79 1.26 2.92
CA ALA A 2 -4.54 1.56 1.70
C ALA A 2 -3.62 1.57 0.48
N VAL A 3 -4.16 1.18 -0.67
CA VAL A 3 -3.52 1.30 -1.99
C VAL A 3 -4.33 2.30 -2.81
N SER A 4 -3.64 3.21 -3.49
CA SER A 4 -4.27 4.17 -4.40
C SER A 4 -3.88 3.91 -5.85
N ASP A 5 -4.75 4.33 -6.78
CA ASP A 5 -4.42 4.35 -8.19
C ASP A 5 -3.52 5.55 -8.57
N ALA A 6 -3.25 5.70 -9.86
CA ALA A 6 -2.48 6.81 -10.38
C ALA A 6 -3.22 8.16 -10.32
N SER A 7 -4.47 8.24 -9.90
CA SER A 7 -5.24 9.47 -9.70
C SER A 7 -5.39 9.84 -8.22
N GLY A 8 -5.00 8.94 -7.31
CA GLY A 8 -5.14 9.09 -5.86
C GLY A 8 -6.45 8.52 -5.31
N LEU A 9 -7.20 7.76 -6.12
CA LEU A 9 -8.41 7.07 -5.68
C LEU A 9 -8.06 5.77 -4.95
N PRO A 10 -8.73 5.44 -3.83
CA PRO A 10 -8.49 4.18 -3.14
C PRO A 10 -8.93 3.00 -4.01
N VAL A 11 -8.03 2.05 -4.23
CA VAL A 11 -8.32 0.80 -4.96
C VAL A 11 -8.39 -0.42 -4.04
N ALA A 12 -7.82 -0.32 -2.85
CA ALA A 12 -7.89 -1.35 -1.83
C ALA A 12 -7.65 -0.75 -0.45
N VAL A 13 -8.33 -1.29 0.56
CA VAL A 13 -8.16 -0.93 1.97
C VAL A 13 -8.18 -2.21 2.79
N HIS A 14 -7.21 -2.35 3.69
CA HIS A 14 -7.14 -3.43 4.66
C HIS A 14 -6.96 -2.87 6.06
N VAL A 15 -7.84 -3.27 6.98
CA VAL A 15 -7.77 -2.93 8.40
C VAL A 15 -7.24 -4.16 9.13
N ASP A 16 -6.19 -3.95 9.93
CA ASP A 16 -5.57 -4.99 10.74
C ASP A 16 -5.15 -4.38 12.09
N SER A 17 -4.69 -5.24 13.00
CA SER A 17 -4.00 -4.82 14.21
C SER A 17 -2.72 -4.04 13.89
N ALA A 18 -2.21 -3.25 14.84
CA ALA A 18 -0.98 -2.47 14.67
C ALA A 18 0.31 -3.30 14.88
N THR A 19 0.19 -4.59 15.23
CA THR A 19 1.30 -5.47 15.57
C THR A 19 2.09 -5.98 14.35
N PRO A 20 1.44 -6.45 13.25
CA PRO A 20 2.15 -6.97 12.10
C PRO A 20 2.92 -5.89 11.36
N HIS A 21 4.10 -6.24 10.82
CA HIS A 21 4.79 -5.37 9.88
C HIS A 21 3.95 -5.17 8.62
N GLU A 22 3.79 -3.92 8.18
CA GLU A 22 2.95 -3.57 7.01
C GLU A 22 3.29 -4.36 5.74
N ILE A 23 4.56 -4.74 5.57
CA ILE A 23 5.06 -5.58 4.46
C ILE A 23 4.23 -6.88 4.34
N THR A 24 3.84 -7.48 5.47
CA THR A 24 3.05 -8.72 5.52
C THR A 24 1.58 -8.53 5.13
N LEU A 25 1.10 -7.28 5.09
CA LEU A 25 -0.28 -6.95 4.78
C LEU A 25 -0.49 -6.66 3.29
N VAL A 26 0.59 -6.52 2.50
CA VAL A 26 0.53 -6.03 1.12
C VAL A 26 -0.31 -6.95 0.24
N ALA A 27 0.00 -8.25 0.24
CA ALA A 27 -0.77 -9.22 -0.53
C ALA A 27 -2.24 -9.28 -0.11
N LYS A 28 -2.52 -9.28 1.20
CA LYS A 28 -3.90 -9.26 1.72
C LYS A 28 -4.67 -8.05 1.22
N THR A 29 -4.02 -6.89 1.21
CA THR A 29 -4.63 -5.64 0.74
C THR A 29 -4.91 -5.69 -0.76
N ILE A 30 -3.97 -6.16 -1.58
CA ILE A 30 -4.17 -6.29 -3.04
C ILE A 30 -5.27 -7.32 -3.37
N ALA A 31 -5.38 -8.39 -2.57
CA ALA A 31 -6.44 -9.38 -2.72
C ALA A 31 -7.83 -8.76 -2.48
N GLY A 32 -7.95 -7.86 -1.49
CA GLY A 32 -9.17 -7.13 -1.15
C GLY A 32 -9.46 -5.89 -2.01
N ARG A 33 -8.86 -5.78 -3.20
CA ARG A 33 -9.06 -4.64 -4.10
C ARG A 33 -10.50 -4.55 -4.65
N PHE A 34 -10.93 -3.33 -4.95
CA PHE A 34 -12.24 -3.03 -5.55
C PHE A 34 -12.24 -3.11 -7.07
N THR A 35 -11.08 -3.40 -7.68
CA THR A 35 -10.88 -3.43 -9.13
C THR A 35 -10.74 -4.86 -9.65
N ARG A 36 -11.32 -5.14 -10.83
CA ARG A 36 -11.24 -6.49 -11.44
C ARG A 36 -9.79 -6.87 -11.78
N ALA A 37 -9.07 -5.96 -12.45
CA ALA A 37 -7.69 -6.18 -12.86
C ALA A 37 -6.73 -6.02 -11.67
N ALA A 38 -5.78 -6.95 -11.54
CA ALA A 38 -4.67 -6.79 -10.62
C ALA A 38 -3.72 -5.66 -11.10
N PRO A 39 -3.11 -4.90 -10.19
CA PRO A 39 -2.13 -3.89 -10.57
C PRO A 39 -0.89 -4.57 -11.15
N ARG A 40 -0.38 -4.08 -12.29
CA ARG A 40 0.88 -4.58 -12.85
C ARG A 40 2.10 -4.10 -12.06
N ARG A 41 1.95 -3.00 -11.31
CA ARG A 41 3.01 -2.33 -10.56
C ARG A 41 2.47 -1.73 -9.28
N ILE A 42 3.24 -1.81 -8.21
CA ILE A 42 2.97 -1.14 -6.95
C ILE A 42 4.18 -0.30 -6.57
N VAL A 43 3.90 0.91 -6.09
CA VAL A 43 4.93 1.83 -5.60
C VAL A 43 4.74 1.95 -4.10
N GLY A 44 5.78 1.66 -3.34
CA GLY A 44 5.77 1.76 -1.88
C GLY A 44 6.98 2.50 -1.35
N ASP A 45 6.89 2.89 -0.08
CA ASP A 45 8.01 3.47 0.65
C ASP A 45 9.17 2.49 0.80
N ARG A 46 10.33 3.04 1.19
CA ARG A 46 11.57 2.29 1.43
C ARG A 46 11.37 1.10 2.39
N ALA A 47 10.43 1.20 3.34
CA ALA A 47 10.14 0.11 4.27
C ALA A 47 9.71 -1.18 3.56
N TYR A 48 9.06 -1.07 2.40
CA TYR A 48 8.60 -2.19 1.59
C TYR A 48 9.68 -2.85 0.72
N ASP A 49 10.93 -2.37 0.75
CA ASP A 49 12.07 -3.06 0.12
C ASP A 49 12.34 -4.38 0.87
N SER A 50 11.92 -5.51 0.28
CA SER A 50 11.90 -6.82 0.93
C SER A 50 11.88 -7.95 -0.11
N ASP A 51 12.90 -8.80 -0.11
CA ASP A 51 13.02 -9.93 -1.06
C ASP A 51 11.81 -10.88 -1.03
N PRO A 52 11.32 -11.34 0.15
CA PRO A 52 10.13 -12.19 0.18
C PRO A 52 8.86 -11.53 -0.38
N LEU A 53 8.76 -10.20 -0.23
CA LEU A 53 7.62 -9.46 -0.76
C LEU A 53 7.73 -9.33 -2.29
N ASP A 54 8.93 -9.04 -2.79
CA ASP A 54 9.21 -8.94 -4.22
C ASP A 54 8.95 -10.28 -4.93
N GLU A 55 9.40 -11.40 -4.34
CA GLU A 55 9.16 -12.75 -4.88
C GLU A 55 7.67 -13.09 -4.92
N MET A 56 6.95 -12.90 -3.80
CA MET A 56 5.52 -13.16 -3.71
C MET A 56 4.71 -12.32 -4.73
N LEU A 57 5.04 -11.04 -4.89
CA LEU A 57 4.35 -10.17 -5.85
C LEU A 57 4.68 -10.53 -7.30
N LYS A 58 5.93 -10.93 -7.56
CA LYS A 58 6.37 -11.38 -8.88
C LYS A 58 5.63 -12.64 -9.34
N GLU A 59 5.37 -13.59 -8.45
CA GLU A 59 4.53 -14.77 -8.74
C GLU A 59 3.11 -14.38 -9.16
N GLN A 60 2.60 -13.25 -8.65
CA GLN A 60 1.29 -12.69 -9.03
C GLN A 60 1.37 -11.78 -10.27
N GLY A 61 2.53 -11.66 -10.91
CA GLY A 61 2.75 -10.77 -12.06
C GLY A 61 2.78 -9.27 -11.70
N ILE A 62 3.04 -8.95 -10.43
CA ILE A 62 3.06 -7.59 -9.89
C ILE A 62 4.50 -7.17 -9.62
N GLU A 63 4.93 -6.07 -10.23
CA GLU A 63 6.24 -5.48 -9.96
C GLU A 63 6.18 -4.55 -8.74
N MET A 64 6.91 -4.88 -7.67
CA MET A 64 7.09 -3.99 -6.53
C MET A 64 8.20 -2.97 -6.82
N ILE A 65 7.91 -1.69 -6.59
CA ILE A 65 8.84 -0.57 -6.79
C ILE A 65 8.99 0.16 -5.47
N SER A 66 10.13 -0.05 -4.81
CA SER A 66 10.50 0.64 -3.58
C SER A 66 11.94 1.18 -3.67
N PRO A 67 12.26 2.32 -3.03
CA PRO A 67 13.64 2.72 -2.84
C PRO A 67 14.42 1.65 -2.05
N HIS A 68 15.64 1.36 -2.48
CA HIS A 68 16.53 0.42 -1.79
C HIS A 68 16.87 0.94 -0.37
N LYS A 69 16.81 0.04 0.61
CA LYS A 69 17.14 0.31 2.02
C LYS A 69 18.63 0.60 2.18
N SER A 70 18.96 1.68 2.89
CA SER A 70 20.36 2.10 3.10
C SER A 70 21.19 1.10 3.91
N ASN A 71 20.56 0.26 4.74
CA ASN A 71 21.20 -0.77 5.54
C ASN A 71 21.21 -2.15 4.87
N ARG A 72 20.77 -2.25 3.61
CA ARG A 72 20.67 -3.53 2.91
C ARG A 72 22.04 -3.91 2.32
N VAL A 73 22.55 -5.05 2.75
CA VAL A 73 23.83 -5.61 2.29
C VAL A 73 23.72 -6.18 0.86
N ARG A 74 22.54 -6.71 0.51
CA ARG A 74 22.28 -7.27 -0.82
C ARG A 74 22.21 -6.18 -1.89
N SER A 75 22.71 -6.51 -3.08
CA SER A 75 22.67 -5.66 -4.26
C SER A 75 21.26 -5.19 -4.60
N ARG A 76 21.15 -4.04 -5.27
CA ARG A 76 19.88 -3.46 -5.67
C ARG A 76 19.17 -4.39 -6.67
N THR A 77 17.90 -4.68 -6.42
CA THR A 77 17.07 -5.53 -7.30
C THR A 77 16.67 -4.84 -8.61
N GLN A 78 16.83 -3.51 -8.72
CA GLN A 78 16.41 -2.71 -9.89
C GLN A 78 17.49 -1.74 -10.38
N ASP A 79 17.50 -1.48 -11.69
CA ASP A 79 18.39 -0.54 -12.39
C ASP A 79 18.04 0.95 -12.17
N GLY A 80 16.97 1.24 -11.42
CA GLY A 80 16.50 2.58 -11.09
C GLY A 80 15.59 3.24 -12.13
N ARG A 81 15.38 2.65 -13.32
CA ARG A 81 14.38 3.16 -14.27
C ARG A 81 12.95 3.02 -13.71
N PRO A 82 12.56 1.89 -13.09
CA PRO A 82 11.25 1.77 -12.45
C PRO A 82 11.05 2.77 -11.31
N LEU A 83 12.12 3.03 -10.54
CA LEU A 83 12.12 3.92 -9.38
C LEU A 83 11.71 5.37 -9.71
N ARG A 84 11.80 5.81 -10.97
CA ARG A 84 11.28 7.14 -11.39
C ARG A 84 9.80 7.33 -11.06
N ARG A 85 9.03 6.24 -10.94
CA ARG A 85 7.61 6.25 -10.54
C ARG A 85 7.40 6.66 -9.08
N TYR A 86 8.40 6.46 -8.23
CA TYR A 86 8.36 6.86 -6.82
C TYR A 86 8.12 8.37 -6.63
N ARG A 87 8.49 9.20 -7.63
CA ARG A 87 8.15 10.64 -7.65
C ARG A 87 6.65 10.93 -7.56
N LYS A 88 5.79 9.94 -7.82
CA LYS A 88 4.33 10.05 -7.74
C LYS A 88 3.76 9.61 -6.39
N ARG A 89 4.58 9.30 -5.38
CA ARG A 89 4.12 8.89 -4.04
C ARG A 89 3.19 9.92 -3.38
N TRP A 90 3.33 11.20 -3.72
CA TRP A 90 2.47 12.27 -3.20
C TRP A 90 0.97 12.00 -3.43
N LYS A 91 0.62 11.14 -4.40
CA LYS A 91 -0.78 10.75 -4.65
C LYS A 91 -1.37 9.91 -3.53
N VAL A 92 -0.60 8.99 -2.94
CA VAL A 92 -1.06 8.24 -1.76
C VAL A 92 -1.08 9.14 -0.52
N GLU A 93 -0.12 10.07 -0.40
CA GLU A 93 -0.13 11.09 0.67
C GLU A 93 -1.39 11.96 0.58
N ARG A 94 -1.80 12.35 -0.63
CA ARG A 94 -3.05 13.09 -0.89
C ARG A 94 -4.28 12.27 -0.48
N LEU A 95 -4.32 10.97 -0.80
CA LEU A 95 -5.41 10.09 -0.35
C LEU A 95 -5.53 10.12 1.17
N TYR A 96 -4.43 9.95 1.90
CA TYR A 96 -4.46 10.01 3.36
C TYR A 96 -4.85 11.39 3.90
N ALA A 97 -4.36 12.49 3.29
CA ALA A 97 -4.78 13.84 3.66
C ALA A 97 -6.28 14.05 3.46
N TRP A 98 -6.87 13.49 2.39
CA TRP A 98 -8.32 13.52 2.17
C TRP A 98 -9.06 12.71 3.24
N LEU A 99 -8.64 11.46 3.49
CA LEU A 99 -9.22 10.59 4.52
C LEU A 99 -9.16 11.22 5.93
N GLN A 100 -8.12 12.00 6.21
CA GLN A 100 -7.96 12.70 7.49
C GLN A 100 -8.95 13.85 7.70
N ASN A 101 -9.68 14.31 6.68
CA ASN A 101 -10.77 15.28 6.89
C ASN A 101 -12.00 14.66 7.55
N PHE A 102 -12.14 13.33 7.48
CA PHE A 102 -13.27 12.63 8.08
C PHE A 102 -12.93 12.24 9.51
N ARG A 103 -13.48 12.97 10.49
CA ARG A 103 -13.23 12.75 11.93
C ARG A 103 -13.47 11.30 12.38
N LYS A 104 -14.45 10.61 11.79
CA LYS A 104 -14.75 9.19 12.07
C LYS A 104 -13.68 8.21 11.58
N ILE A 105 -12.84 8.62 10.61
CA ILE A 105 -11.75 7.81 10.05
C ILE A 105 -10.44 8.07 10.79
N VAL A 106 -10.18 9.32 11.19
CA VAL A 106 -8.93 9.71 11.89
C VAL A 106 -8.75 8.94 13.18
N THR A 107 -9.79 8.89 14.01
CA THR A 107 -9.77 8.16 15.28
C THR A 107 -10.81 7.06 15.22
N ARG A 108 -10.37 5.81 15.42
CA ARG A 108 -11.27 4.67 15.53
C ARG A 108 -11.98 4.69 16.89
N TYR A 109 -13.27 5.01 16.88
CA TYR A 109 -14.16 4.86 18.03
C TYR A 109 -14.92 3.53 18.03
N GLU A 110 -14.95 2.84 16.90
CA GLU A 110 -15.72 1.62 16.73
C GLU A 110 -15.08 0.43 17.44
N TYR A 111 -15.92 -0.32 18.16
CA TYR A 111 -15.51 -1.57 18.81
C TYR A 111 -15.11 -2.61 17.75
N TYR A 112 -15.97 -2.85 16.76
CA TYR A 112 -15.73 -3.81 15.69
C TYR A 112 -14.95 -3.20 14.52
N ALA A 113 -13.92 -3.90 14.05
CA ALA A 113 -13.08 -3.45 12.92
C ALA A 113 -13.88 -3.30 11.61
N GLN A 114 -14.92 -4.10 11.43
CA GLN A 114 -15.81 -4.05 10.27
C GLN A 114 -16.57 -2.72 10.19
N ASN A 115 -17.06 -2.20 11.32
CA ASN A 115 -17.75 -0.90 11.36
C ASN A 115 -16.81 0.23 10.96
N PHE A 116 -15.58 0.20 11.47
CA PHE A 116 -14.55 1.17 11.08
C PHE A 116 -14.23 1.06 9.58
N LEU A 117 -14.03 -0.15 9.06
CA LEU A 117 -13.81 -0.38 7.64
C LEU A 117 -14.99 0.15 6.80
N SER A 118 -16.23 -0.07 7.22
CA SER A 118 -17.42 0.46 6.54
C SER A 118 -17.39 1.99 6.45
N PHE A 119 -16.98 2.69 7.51
CA PHE A 119 -16.81 4.15 7.43
C PHE A 119 -15.72 4.58 6.45
N VAL A 120 -14.62 3.82 6.35
CA VAL A 120 -13.57 4.10 5.36
C VAL A 120 -14.06 3.87 3.93
N LEU A 121 -14.94 2.89 3.71
CA LEU A 121 -15.50 2.57 2.39
C LEU A 121 -16.64 3.50 1.97
N LEU A 122 -17.41 4.05 2.92
CA LEU A 122 -18.53 4.96 2.68
C LEU A 122 -18.12 6.44 2.60
N GLY A 123 -16.87 6.76 2.98
CA GLY A 123 -16.34 8.12 3.10
C GLY A 123 -16.44 8.95 1.81
#